data_AF-A0A3N5XYW5-F1
#
_entry.id   AF-A0A3N5XYW5-F1
#
_cell.length_a   1.000
_cell.length_b   1.000
_cell.length_c   1.000
_cell.angle_alpha   90.00
_cell.angle_beta   90.00
_cell.angle_gamma   90.00
#
_symmetry.space_group_name_H-M   'P 1'
#
loop_
_entity.id
_entity.type
_entity.pdbx_description
1 polymer ?
#
loop_
_entity_poly.entity_id
_entity_poly.type
_entity_poly.pdbx_seq_one_letter_code
_entity_poly.pdbx_strand_id
1 'polypeptide(L)'
;MRERLVTLVFVAVAAALAVTAALVQPESATQALFDDQGQAFYPKFIDPLVCKALEVVAYDETTATARPFKVEFQNRRWSLPSHFNYPADAQNR
;
A
#
# COMPACT_ATOMS: atom_id res chain seq x y z
N MET A 1 -26.48 7.09 56.42
CA MET A 1 -27.01 6.00 55.55
C MET A 1 -27.14 6.42 54.09
N ARG A 2 -27.61 7.63 53.77
CA ARG A 2 -27.81 8.10 52.39
C ARG A 2 -26.53 8.23 51.55
N GLU A 3 -25.44 8.71 52.16
CA GLU A 3 -24.14 8.84 51.48
C GLU A 3 -23.57 7.50 51.02
N ARG A 4 -23.70 6.44 51.84
CA ARG A 4 -23.28 5.08 51.47
C ARG A 4 -24.04 4.56 50.25
N LEU A 5 -25.33 4.88 50.14
CA LEU A 5 -26.15 4.54 48.97
C LEU A 5 -25.67 5.28 47.71
N VAL A 6 -25.34 6.57 47.84
CA VAL A 6 -24.81 7.37 46.73
C VAL A 6 -23.47 6.81 46.26
N THR A 7 -22.56 6.48 47.18
CA THR A 7 -21.28 5.83 46.84
C THR A 7 -21.49 4.49 46.13
N LEU A 8 -22.45 3.67 46.58
CA LEU A 8 -22.74 2.36 45.97
C LEU A 8 -23.28 2.50 44.54
N VAL A 9 -24.13 3.50 44.30
CA VAL A 9 -24.63 3.81 42.95
C VAL A 9 -23.48 4.23 42.02
N PHE A 10 -22.57 5.09 42.48
CA PHE A 10 -21.42 5.49 41.67
C PHE A 10 -20.51 4.31 41.32
N VAL A 11 -20.27 3.39 42.27
CA VAL A 11 -19.48 2.18 42.02
C VAL A 11 -20.18 1.29 40.99
N ALA A 12 -21.49 1.12 41.07
CA ALA A 12 -22.25 0.32 40.11
C ALA A 12 -22.20 0.91 38.69
N VAL A 13 -22.34 2.23 38.57
CA VAL A 13 -22.24 2.93 37.28
C VAL A 13 -20.83 2.80 36.69
N ALA A 14 -19.78 2.99 37.52
CA ALA A 14 -18.40 2.83 37.07
C ALA A 14 -18.12 1.41 36.57
N ALA A 15 -18.61 0.39 37.28
CA ALA A 15 -18.48 -1.01 36.86
C ALA A 15 -19.21 -1.28 35.54
N ALA A 16 -20.44 -0.75 35.38
CA ALA A 16 -21.19 -0.89 34.13
C ALA A 16 -20.44 -0.25 32.94
N LEU A 17 -19.91 0.95 33.13
CA LEU A 17 -19.14 1.66 32.10
C LEU A 17 -17.85 0.90 31.74
N ALA A 18 -17.14 0.35 32.71
CA ALA A 18 -15.94 -0.45 32.48
C ALA A 18 -16.25 -1.72 31.67
N VAL A 19 -17.35 -2.41 31.99
CA VAL A 19 -17.81 -3.58 31.23
C VAL A 19 -18.17 -3.19 29.80
N THR A 20 -18.91 -2.10 29.60
CA THR A 20 -19.26 -1.65 28.25
C THR A 20 -18.03 -1.24 27.44
N ALA A 21 -17.06 -0.57 28.04
CA ALA A 21 -15.82 -0.19 27.37
C ALA A 21 -14.98 -1.42 26.96
N ALA A 22 -14.96 -2.47 27.79
CA ALA A 22 -14.29 -3.73 27.46
C ALA A 22 -14.97 -4.47 26.30
N LEU A 23 -16.31 -4.43 26.23
CA LEU A 23 -17.08 -5.10 25.17
C LEU A 23 -17.07 -4.32 23.84
N VAL A 24 -17.03 -2.99 23.91
CA VAL A 24 -17.05 -2.10 22.74
C VAL A 24 -15.61 -1.76 22.30
N GLN A 25 -14.60 -2.54 22.72
CA GLN A 25 -13.21 -2.30 22.31
C GLN A 25 -13.17 -2.10 20.79
N PRO A 26 -12.79 -0.90 20.30
CA PRO A 26 -12.60 -0.70 18.88
C PRO A 26 -11.50 -1.66 18.49
N GLU A 27 -11.81 -2.55 17.55
CA GLU A 27 -10.81 -3.44 16.97
C GLU A 27 -9.61 -2.58 16.61
N SER A 28 -8.46 -2.89 17.20
CA SER A 28 -7.23 -2.25 16.79
C SER A 28 -7.12 -2.60 15.32
N ALA A 29 -7.40 -1.63 14.45
CA ALA A 29 -7.19 -1.73 13.02
C ALA A 29 -5.68 -1.81 12.84
N THR A 30 -5.11 -2.96 13.21
CA THR A 30 -3.82 -3.42 12.74
C THR A 30 -4.10 -3.62 11.29
N GLN A 31 -3.87 -2.56 10.53
CA GLN A 31 -4.04 -2.57 9.10
C GLN A 31 -3.16 -3.74 8.65
N ALA A 32 -3.77 -4.80 8.13
CA ALA A 32 -3.08 -5.97 7.59
C ALA A 32 -2.21 -5.61 6.35
N LEU A 33 -1.89 -4.32 6.17
CA LEU A 33 -0.98 -3.75 5.19
C LEU A 33 0.42 -4.39 5.20
N PHE A 34 0.74 -5.19 6.21
CA PHE A 34 2.04 -5.80 6.43
C PHE A 34 2.00 -7.32 6.57
N ASP A 35 0.86 -7.98 6.38
CA ASP A 35 0.76 -9.44 6.52
C ASP A 35 1.54 -10.19 5.41
N ASP A 36 1.79 -9.52 4.29
CA ASP A 36 2.54 -10.06 3.15
C ASP A 36 4.06 -9.81 3.24
N GLN A 37 4.55 -9.32 4.38
CA GLN A 37 5.99 -9.10 4.58
C GLN A 37 6.79 -10.41 4.41
N GLY A 38 7.84 -10.36 3.59
CA GLY A 38 8.68 -11.52 3.27
C GLY A 38 8.13 -12.43 2.15
N GLN A 39 6.91 -12.18 1.66
CA GLN A 39 6.38 -12.86 0.48
C GLN A 39 6.86 -12.16 -0.79
N ALA A 40 7.01 -12.93 -1.87
CA ALA A 40 7.33 -12.36 -3.18
C ALA A 40 6.13 -11.57 -3.70
N PHE A 41 6.35 -10.34 -4.20
CA PHE A 41 5.30 -9.53 -4.82
C PHE A 41 4.64 -10.21 -6.03
N TYR A 42 5.43 -11.00 -6.77
CA TYR A 42 4.97 -11.73 -7.95
C TYR A 42 5.44 -13.18 -7.90
N PRO A 43 4.82 -14.06 -7.09
CA PRO A 43 5.30 -15.44 -6.88
C PRO A 43 5.35 -16.29 -8.15
N LYS A 44 4.59 -15.92 -9.18
CA LYS A 44 4.54 -16.60 -10.48
C LYS A 44 5.51 -16.02 -11.51
N PHE A 45 6.18 -14.91 -11.19
CA PHE A 45 7.18 -14.29 -12.07
C PHE A 45 8.53 -15.00 -11.86
N ILE A 46 8.67 -16.17 -12.49
CA ILE A 46 9.87 -17.01 -12.38
C ILE A 46 10.85 -16.73 -13.52
N ASP A 47 10.33 -16.45 -14.72
CA ASP A 47 11.14 -16.18 -15.91
C ASP A 47 11.20 -14.67 -16.19
N PRO A 48 12.37 -14.02 -16.04
CA PRO A 48 12.53 -12.60 -16.30
C PRO A 48 12.34 -12.23 -17.77
N LEU A 49 12.53 -13.18 -18.70
CA LEU A 49 12.40 -12.94 -20.15
C LEU A 49 10.94 -12.80 -20.60
N VAL A 50 9.98 -13.17 -19.75
CA VAL A 50 8.54 -12.94 -20.01
C VAL A 50 8.18 -11.47 -19.86
N CYS A 51 9.00 -10.68 -19.17
CA CYS A 51 8.79 -9.24 -19.04
C CYS A 51 8.92 -8.54 -20.40
N LYS A 52 7.83 -7.95 -20.87
CA LYS A 52 7.76 -7.21 -22.14
C LYS A 52 7.64 -5.70 -21.96
N ALA A 53 7.64 -5.20 -20.73
CA ALA A 53 7.60 -3.77 -20.47
C ALA A 53 8.28 -3.47 -19.14
N LEU A 54 9.15 -2.46 -19.14
CA LEU A 54 9.80 -1.93 -17.97
C LEU A 54 9.51 -0.44 -17.88
N GLU A 55 9.05 0.01 -16.73
CA GLU A 55 8.75 1.42 -16.47
C GLU A 55 9.45 1.88 -15.19
N VAL A 56 10.11 3.03 -15.27
CA VAL A 56 10.74 3.72 -14.16
C VAL A 56 10.07 5.08 -14.05
N VAL A 57 9.46 5.36 -12.89
CA VAL A 57 8.80 6.64 -12.63
C VAL A 57 9.64 7.44 -11.65
N ALA A 58 10.25 8.52 -12.13
CA ALA A 58 10.91 9.48 -11.25
C ALA A 58 9.87 10.48 -10.72
N TYR A 59 9.94 10.84 -9.44
CA TYR A 59 9.10 11.89 -8.88
C TYR A 59 9.92 13.15 -8.67
N ASP A 60 9.42 14.28 -9.17
CA ASP A 60 10.01 15.59 -8.96
C ASP A 60 9.23 16.32 -7.85
N GLU A 61 9.85 16.41 -6.67
CA GLU A 61 9.27 17.04 -5.49
C GLU A 61 9.02 18.54 -5.66
N THR A 62 9.82 19.22 -6.49
CA THR A 62 9.70 20.68 -6.67
C THR A 62 8.46 21.07 -7.45
N THR A 63 8.08 20.23 -8.42
CA THR A 63 6.90 20.45 -9.27
C THR A 63 5.72 19.55 -8.87
N ALA A 64 5.93 18.65 -7.90
CA ALA A 64 5.01 17.59 -7.53
C ALA A 64 4.57 16.73 -8.73
N THR A 65 5.45 16.48 -9.69
CA THR A 65 5.14 15.75 -10.93
C THR A 65 5.83 14.40 -11.02
N ALA A 66 5.11 13.42 -11.57
CA ALA A 66 5.68 12.12 -11.95
C ALA A 66 6.21 12.19 -13.38
N ARG A 67 7.42 11.67 -13.59
CA ARG A 67 8.13 11.59 -14.87
C ARG A 67 8.35 10.13 -15.23
N PRO A 68 7.39 9.49 -15.92
CA PRO A 68 7.51 8.11 -16.34
C PRO A 68 8.49 7.95 -17.52
N PHE A 69 9.33 6.93 -17.44
CA PHE A 69 10.16 6.44 -18.54
C PHE A 69 9.87 4.96 -18.75
N LYS A 70 9.37 4.61 -19.93
CA LYS A 70 8.89 3.25 -20.24
C LYS A 70 9.60 2.69 -21.47
N VAL A 71 10.06 1.45 -21.40
CA VAL A 71 10.57 0.68 -22.53
C VAL A 71 9.71 -0.57 -22.68
N GLU A 72 9.22 -0.85 -23.88
CA GLU A 72 8.32 -1.98 -24.11
C GLU A 72 8.63 -2.73 -25.40
N PHE A 73 8.35 -4.02 -25.39
CA PHE A 73 8.51 -4.91 -26.52
C PHE A 73 7.21 -4.94 -27.31
N GLN A 74 7.15 -4.18 -28.41
CA GLN A 74 6.03 -4.12 -29.34
C GLN A 74 6.51 -4.31 -30.77
N ASN A 75 5.67 -4.85 -31.66
CA ASN A 75 6.03 -5.06 -33.07
C ASN A 75 7.36 -5.83 -33.26
N ARG A 76 7.62 -6.81 -32.38
CA ARG A 76 8.83 -7.64 -32.34
C ARG A 76 10.13 -6.87 -32.10
N ARG A 77 10.07 -5.68 -31.52
CA ARG A 77 11.25 -4.87 -31.16
C ARG A 77 11.04 -4.16 -29.82
N TRP A 78 12.12 -3.71 -29.21
CA TRP A 78 12.05 -2.82 -28.06
C TRP A 78 11.88 -1.37 -28.54
N SER A 79 10.89 -0.68 -27.98
CA SER A 79 10.53 0.70 -28.35
C SER A 79 10.31 1.58 -27.13
N LEU A 80 10.55 2.88 -27.33
CA LEU A 80 10.34 3.95 -26.37
C LEU A 80 9.05 4.72 -26.73
N PRO A 81 7.92 4.46 -26.04
CA PRO A 81 6.61 4.99 -26.46
C PRO A 81 6.50 6.50 -26.38
N SER A 82 7.17 7.11 -25.39
CA SER A 82 7.26 8.55 -25.23
C SER A 82 7.95 9.26 -26.41
N HIS A 83 8.67 8.52 -27.26
CA HIS A 83 9.41 9.05 -28.39
C HIS A 83 8.88 8.44 -29.71
N PHE A 84 7.57 8.44 -29.92
CA PHE A 84 6.94 7.92 -31.15
C PHE A 84 7.33 6.46 -31.45
N ASN A 85 7.43 5.63 -30.41
CA ASN A 85 7.92 4.25 -30.48
C ASN A 85 9.34 4.16 -31.03
N TYR A 86 10.21 5.11 -30.68
CA TYR A 86 11.60 5.11 -31.11
C TYR A 86 12.26 3.79 -30.71
N PRO A 87 12.97 3.13 -31.63
CA PRO A 87 13.64 1.87 -31.35
C PRO A 87 14.71 1.99 -30.28
N ALA A 88 14.56 1.24 -29.19
CA ALA A 88 15.55 1.23 -28.10
C ALA A 88 16.88 0.58 -28.51
N ASP A 89 16.85 -0.24 -29.57
CA ASP A 89 18.00 -0.93 -30.17
C ASP A 89 18.67 -0.12 -31.30
N ALA A 90 18.24 1.13 -31.55
CA ALA A 90 18.90 1.98 -32.53
C ALA A 90 20.22 2.52 -31.99
N GLN A 91 21.27 1.71 -32.10
CA GLN A 91 22.64 2.21 -32.08
C GLN A 91 23.00 2.80 -33.46
N ASN A 92 23.73 3.92 -33.40
CA ASN A 92 24.48 4.59 -34.45
C ASN A 92 24.88 3.64 -35.61
N ARG A 93 24.41 3.93 -36.83
CA ARG A 93 25.09 3.50 -38.05
C ARG A 93 26.09 4.55 -38.47
#